data_AF-A0A419EGI3-F1
#
_entry.id   AF-A0A419EGI3-F1
#
_cell.length_a   1.000
_cell.length_b   1.000
_cell.length_c   1.000
_cell.angle_alpha   90.00
_cell.angle_beta   90.00
_cell.angle_gamma   90.00
#
_symmetry.space_group_name_H-M   'P 1'
#
loop_
_entity.id
_entity.type
_entity.pdbx_description
1 polymer ?
#
loop_
_entity_poly.entity_id
_entity_poly.type
_entity_poly.pdbx_seq_one_letter_code
_entity_poly.pdbx_strand_id
1 'polypeptide(L)'
;MTDIQLRRFFDFDESDLDANRAGRLSIKQDKRMQEFEKDSSKIFRNIGIGLILLNILIVAGFILNVTGGGFSFSTASRDDLIGMAGMCQ
;
A
#
# COMPACT_ATOMS: atom_id res chain seq x y z
N MET A 1 -19.98 -10.74 27.39
CA MET A 1 -20.11 -12.06 26.77
C MET A 1 -19.84 -13.10 27.85
N THR A 2 -20.58 -14.21 27.93
CA THR A 2 -20.33 -15.23 28.95
C THR A 2 -19.28 -16.24 28.47
N ASP A 3 -18.56 -16.88 29.38
CA ASP A 3 -17.53 -17.88 29.05
C ASP A 3 -18.05 -19.01 28.15
N ILE A 4 -19.32 -19.41 28.35
CA ILE A 4 -20.01 -20.41 27.52
C ILE A 4 -20.15 -19.92 26.06
N GLN A 5 -20.43 -18.63 25.87
CA GLN A 5 -20.50 -18.03 24.53
C GLN A 5 -19.12 -17.93 23.90
N LEU A 6 -18.09 -17.56 24.65
CA LEU A 6 -16.70 -17.51 24.19
C LEU A 6 -16.18 -18.88 23.75
N ARG A 7 -16.46 -19.92 24.54
CA ARG A 7 -16.18 -21.31 24.19
C ARG A 7 -16.85 -21.73 22.89
N ARG A 8 -18.13 -21.36 22.69
CA ARG A 8 -18.91 -21.84 21.54
C ARG A 8 -18.63 -21.06 20.25
N PHE A 9 -18.41 -19.75 20.34
CA PHE A 9 -18.16 -18.91 19.16
C PHE A 9 -16.72 -18.93 18.69
N PHE A 10 -15.77 -18.99 19.63
CA PHE A 10 -14.34 -18.86 19.33
C PHE A 10 -13.53 -20.12 19.64
N ASP A 11 -14.20 -21.20 20.06
CA ASP A 11 -13.57 -22.48 20.45
C ASP A 11 -12.49 -22.31 21.54
N PHE A 12 -12.74 -21.40 22.47
CA PHE A 12 -11.79 -21.09 23.55
C PHE A 12 -11.64 -22.27 24.51
N ASP A 13 -10.39 -22.60 24.83
CA ASP A 13 -10.09 -23.55 25.88
C ASP A 13 -10.05 -22.86 27.25
N GLU A 14 -9.78 -23.64 28.31
CA GLU A 14 -9.74 -23.10 29.68
C GLU A 14 -8.63 -22.06 29.87
N SER A 15 -7.52 -22.18 29.12
CA SER A 15 -6.40 -21.24 29.18
C SER A 15 -6.73 -19.91 28.49
N ASP A 16 -7.51 -19.96 27.41
CA ASP A 16 -8.02 -18.77 26.72
C ASP A 16 -9.07 -18.04 27.57
N LEU A 17 -9.92 -18.78 28.28
CA LEU A 17 -10.92 -18.23 29.21
C LEU A 17 -10.26 -17.60 30.44
N ASP A 18 -9.25 -18.26 31.03
CA ASP A 18 -8.48 -17.69 32.15
C ASP A 18 -7.77 -16.40 31.75
N ALA A 19 -7.14 -16.39 30.58
CA ALA A 19 -6.51 -15.19 30.03
C ALA A 19 -7.54 -14.06 29.88
N ASN A 20 -8.72 -14.35 29.31
CA ASN A 20 -9.77 -13.36 29.10
C ASN A 20 -10.33 -12.80 30.42
N ARG A 21 -10.51 -13.65 31.43
CA ARG A 21 -10.91 -13.24 32.79
C ARG A 21 -9.86 -12.33 33.44
N ALA A 22 -8.58 -12.59 33.18
CA ALA A 22 -7.48 -11.75 33.62
C ALA A 22 -7.26 -10.50 32.75
N GLY A 23 -8.12 -10.25 31.74
CA GLY A 23 -8.02 -9.10 30.85
C GLY A 23 -6.80 -9.12 29.93
N ARG A 24 -6.21 -10.30 29.71
CA ARG A 24 -5.02 -10.51 28.87
C ARG A 24 -5.34 -11.43 27.69
N LEU A 25 -4.58 -11.29 26.61
CA LEU A 25 -4.63 -12.26 25.52
C LEU A 25 -3.92 -13.55 25.95
N SER A 26 -4.45 -14.69 25.52
CA SER A 26 -3.73 -15.96 25.67
C SER A 26 -2.51 -15.96 24.74
N ILE A 27 -1.51 -16.78 25.08
CA ILE A 27 -0.28 -16.94 24.26
C ILE A 27 -0.63 -17.34 22.81
N LYS A 28 -1.69 -18.14 22.62
CA LYS A 28 -2.15 -18.54 21.28
C LYS A 28 -2.73 -17.36 20.51
N GLN A 29 -3.50 -16.51 21.18
CA GLN A 29 -4.12 -15.34 20.57
C GLN A 29 -3.08 -14.28 20.24
N ASP A 30 -2.14 -14.03 21.15
CA ASP A 30 -1.03 -13.10 20.94
C ASP A 30 -0.16 -13.51 19.75
N LYS A 31 0.18 -14.81 19.66
CA LYS A 31 0.95 -15.34 18.53
C LYS A 31 0.22 -15.19 17.19
N ARG A 32 -1.09 -15.48 17.15
CA ARG A 32 -1.90 -15.26 15.94
C ARG A 32 -1.96 -13.79 15.58
N MET A 33 -2.11 -12.89 16.56
CA MET A 33 -2.14 -11.45 16.31
C MET A 33 -0.83 -10.96 15.66
N GLN A 34 0.31 -11.40 16.18
CA GLN A 34 1.63 -11.05 15.62
C GLN A 34 1.84 -11.60 14.20
N GLU A 35 1.37 -12.82 13.93
CA GLU A 35 1.41 -13.40 12.57
C GLU A 35 0.53 -12.58 11.61
N PHE A 36 -0.69 -12.22 12.03
CA PHE A 36 -1.60 -11.37 11.25
C PHE A 36 -1.03 -9.98 10.98
N GLU A 37 -0.42 -9.32 11.96
CA GLU A 37 0.20 -8.00 11.76
C GLU A 37 1.33 -8.04 10.73
N LYS A 38 2.17 -9.07 10.80
CA LYS A 38 3.29 -9.26 9.88
C LYS A 38 2.84 -9.52 8.45
N ASP A 39 1.79 -10.30 8.28
CA ASP A 39 1.25 -10.61 6.95
C ASP A 39 0.41 -9.46 6.39
N SER A 40 -0.37 -8.78 7.24
CA SER A 40 -1.14 -7.59 6.87
C SER A 40 -0.22 -6.49 6.33
N SER A 41 0.90 -6.19 7.00
CA SER A 41 1.88 -5.20 6.53
C SER A 41 2.41 -5.50 5.12
N LYS A 42 2.72 -6.77 4.82
CA LYS A 42 3.17 -7.17 3.48
C LYS A 42 2.07 -7.03 2.44
N ILE A 43 0.84 -7.42 2.77
CA ILE A 43 -0.31 -7.33 1.87
C ILE A 43 -0.61 -5.85 1.56
N PHE A 44 -0.69 -4.99 2.56
CA PHE A 44 -0.92 -3.55 2.37
C PHE A 44 0.17 -2.91 1.52
N ARG A 45 1.44 -3.25 1.75
CA ARG A 45 2.55 -2.76 0.93
C ARG A 45 2.42 -3.19 -0.53
N ASN A 46 2.13 -4.47 -0.79
CA ASN A 46 2.00 -4.99 -2.15
C ASN A 46 0.79 -4.40 -2.88
N ILE A 47 -0.35 -4.24 -2.20
CA ILE A 47 -1.53 -3.58 -2.75
C ILE A 47 -1.22 -2.11 -3.07
N GLY A 48 -0.56 -1.39 -2.16
CA GLY A 48 -0.16 0.01 -2.37
C GLY A 48 0.73 0.17 -3.60
N ILE A 49 1.78 -0.65 -3.73
CA ILE A 49 2.66 -0.64 -4.92
C ILE A 49 1.87 -0.98 -6.19
N GLY A 50 0.98 -1.98 -6.14
CA GLY A 50 0.14 -2.35 -7.27
C GLY A 50 -0.77 -1.22 -7.75
N LEU A 51 -1.41 -0.50 -6.82
CA LEU A 51 -2.28 0.64 -7.15
C LEU A 51 -1.50 1.82 -7.73
N ILE A 52 -0.27 2.06 -7.27
CA ILE A 52 0.61 3.08 -7.84
C ILE A 52 0.98 2.71 -9.29
N LEU A 53 1.42 1.48 -9.52
CA LEU A 53 1.77 1.00 -10.86
C LEU A 53 0.57 1.04 -11.80
N LEU A 54 -0.61 0.65 -11.33
CA LEU A 54 -1.84 0.72 -12.09
C LEU A 54 -2.17 2.16 -12.50
N ASN A 55 -2.02 3.13 -11.60
CA ASN A 55 -2.21 4.54 -11.92
C ASN A 55 -1.22 5.04 -12.97
N ILE A 56 0.05 4.68 -12.86
CA ILE A 56 1.07 5.04 -13.86
C ILE A 56 0.68 4.49 -15.23
N LEU A 57 0.23 3.24 -15.30
CA LEU A 57 -0.20 2.61 -16.56
C LEU A 57 -1.44 3.29 -17.15
N ILE A 58 -2.42 3.66 -16.33
CA ILE A 58 -3.62 4.38 -16.78
C ILE A 58 -3.22 5.75 -17.33
N VAL A 59 -2.37 6.49 -16.61
CA VAL A 59 -1.90 7.82 -17.04
C VAL A 59 -1.09 7.70 -18.32
N ALA A 60 -0.15 6.75 -18.42
CA ALA A 60 0.64 6.51 -19.63
C ALA A 60 -0.26 6.10 -20.82
N GLY A 61 -1.25 5.24 -20.58
CA GLY A 61 -2.21 4.84 -21.59
C GLY A 61 -3.07 6.00 -22.09
N PHE A 62 -3.55 6.85 -21.18
CA PHE A 62 -4.30 8.05 -21.52
C PHE A 62 -3.44 9.02 -22.33
N ILE A 63 -2.22 9.26 -21.87
CA ILE A 63 -1.22 10.06 -22.54
C ILE A 63 -1.01 9.57 -23.99
N LEU A 64 -0.70 8.28 -24.18
CA LEU A 64 -0.45 7.71 -25.51
C LEU A 64 -1.68 7.76 -26.43
N ASN A 65 -2.88 7.60 -25.88
CA ASN A 65 -4.13 7.68 -26.66
C ASN A 65 -4.49 9.12 -27.03
N VAL A 66 -4.20 10.10 -26.17
CA VAL A 66 -4.49 11.51 -26.43
C VAL A 66 -3.43 12.13 -27.34
N THR A 67 -2.17 11.73 -27.23
CA THR A 67 -1.08 12.21 -28.11
C THR A 67 -0.98 11.43 -29.41
N GLY A 68 -2.09 11.23 -30.12
CA GLY A 68 -2.12 10.62 -31.45
C GLY A 68 -1.22 11.30 -32.52
N GLY A 69 -0.50 12.38 -32.16
CA GLY A 69 0.51 13.07 -32.98
C GLY A 69 1.97 12.93 -32.50
N GLY A 70 2.26 12.11 -31.48
CA GLY A 70 3.62 11.84 -30.99
C GLY A 70 4.07 12.74 -29.83
N PHE A 71 4.88 12.17 -28.92
CA PHE A 71 5.62 12.92 -27.92
C PHE A 71 6.87 13.51 -28.54
N SER A 72 6.87 14.83 -28.80
CA SER A 72 8.11 15.55 -29.05
C SER A 72 8.70 15.95 -27.70
N PHE A 73 9.71 15.21 -27.24
CA PHE A 73 10.66 15.79 -26.29
C PHE A 73 11.44 16.85 -27.08
N SER A 74 10.96 18.08 -27.04
CA SER A 74 11.81 19.23 -27.34
C SER A 74 12.84 19.30 -26.22
N THR A 75 13.90 18.49 -26.35
CA THR A 75 15.17 18.81 -25.74
C THR A 75 15.44 20.23 -26.19
N ALA A 76 15.38 21.20 -25.28
CA ALA A 76 15.78 22.57 -25.55
C ALA A 76 17.09 22.49 -26.35
N SER A 77 17.03 22.85 -27.64
CA SER A 77 18.21 22.76 -28.49
C SER A 77 19.25 23.68 -27.86
N ARG A 78 20.53 23.35 -27.98
CA ARG A 78 21.61 24.25 -27.55
C ARG A 78 21.46 25.66 -28.17
N ASP A 79 20.73 25.79 -29.27
CA ASP A 79 20.40 27.05 -29.91
C ASP A 79 19.45 27.96 -29.09
N ASP A 80 18.55 27.39 -28.28
CA ASP A 80 17.67 28.19 -27.38
C ASP A 80 18.48 28.86 -26.25
N LEU A 81 19.60 28.25 -25.86
CA LEU A 81 20.50 28.80 -24.84
C LEU A 81 21.34 29.98 -25.39
N ILE A 82 21.69 29.95 -26.68
CA ILE A 82 22.47 31.00 -27.33
C ILE A 82 21.59 32.22 -27.62
N GLY A 83 20.31 32.02 -27.97
CA GLY A 83 19.34 33.10 -28.16
C GLY A 83 19.11 33.96 -26.90
N MET A 84 19.14 33.36 -25.69
CA MET A 84 19.05 34.12 -24.44
C MET A 84 20.34 34.85 -24.06
N ALA A 85 21.52 34.35 -24.45
CA ALA A 85 22.79 35.03 -24.16
C ALA A 85 23.03 36.25 -25.06
N GLY A 86 22.46 36.28 -26.27
CA GLY A 86 22.58 37.39 -27.22
C GLY A 86 21.65 38.59 -26.97
N MET A 87 20.69 38.49 -26.04
CA MET A 87 19.78 39.59 -25.68
C MET A 87 20.28 40.46 -24.51
N CYS A 88 21.48 40.21 -24.01
CA CYS A 88 22.17 41.03 -23.01
C CYS A 88 23.34 41.83 -23.60
N GLN A 89 23.22 42.31 -24.84
CA GLN A 89 24.16 43.28 -25.42
C GLN A 89 23.43 44.44 -26.09
#